data_AF-A0A285I1E1-F1
#
_entry.id   AF-A0A285I1E1-F1
#
_cell.length_a   1.000
_cell.length_b   1.000
_cell.length_c   1.000
_cell.angle_alpha   90.00
_cell.angle_beta   90.00
_cell.angle_gamma   90.00
#
_symmetry.space_group_name_H-M   'P 1'
#
loop_
_entity.id
_entity.type
_entity.pdbx_description
1 polymer ?
#
loop_
_entity_poly.entity_id
_entity_poly.type
_entity_poly.pdbx_seq_one_letter_code
_entity_poly.pdbx_strand_id
1 'polypeptide(L)'
;MSTTIIDDLGHTTIAGWYTRLADNPCPRRNHWQTKIIYYEAVAELLAGRPERPLTWKTIVGAARPRGCRSTFYEVTGVRARHAMVGELIAEGSMRSIEIAMRYQRPDPVEQLIDETKVWSFWPYRQHFAERARDPGDSPEPVLPSLREALLAWAGLHPALAAANSYRPPACAVEDLALLHRGRLAATRAESRLTEVLRHAR
;
A
#
# COMPACT_ATOMS: atom_id res chain seq x y z
N MET A 1 -28.28 -10.91 5.38
CA MET A 1 -27.77 -9.64 4.81
C MET A 1 -26.49 -9.99 4.07
N SER A 2 -26.56 -10.20 2.75
CA SER A 2 -25.36 -10.50 1.95
C SER A 2 -24.74 -9.17 1.55
N THR A 3 -23.79 -8.70 2.35
CA THR A 3 -22.83 -7.67 1.93
C THR A 3 -22.13 -8.22 0.70
N THR A 4 -22.14 -7.47 -0.41
CA THR A 4 -21.44 -7.94 -1.62
C THR A 4 -19.93 -7.86 -1.35
N ILE A 5 -19.14 -8.79 -1.89
CA ILE A 5 -17.66 -8.81 -1.75
C ILE A 5 -17.02 -7.46 -2.14
N ILE A 6 -17.72 -6.72 -2.98
CA ILE A 6 -17.34 -5.42 -3.47
C ILE A 6 -17.55 -4.32 -2.39
N ASP A 7 -18.62 -4.40 -1.61
CA ASP A 7 -18.81 -3.55 -0.43
C ASP A 7 -17.73 -3.84 0.61
N ASP A 8 -17.31 -5.11 0.73
CA ASP A 8 -16.25 -5.53 1.64
C ASP A 8 -14.87 -4.95 1.28
N LEU A 9 -14.61 -4.62 0.00
CA LEU A 9 -13.37 -3.92 -0.41
C LEU A 9 -13.24 -2.55 0.27
N GLY A 10 -14.34 -1.87 0.57
CA GLY A 10 -14.32 -0.60 1.30
C GLY A 10 -13.95 -0.75 2.78
N HIS A 11 -14.08 -1.96 3.32
CA HIS A 11 -13.99 -2.27 4.75
C HIS A 11 -12.76 -3.12 5.11
N THR A 12 -11.82 -3.28 4.19
CA THR A 12 -10.55 -3.96 4.46
C THR A 12 -9.72 -3.21 5.51
N THR A 13 -8.83 -3.90 6.21
CA THR A 13 -8.04 -3.31 7.30
C THR A 13 -7.15 -2.19 6.77
N ILE A 14 -6.52 -2.37 5.60
CA ILE A 14 -5.68 -1.34 5.00
C ILE A 14 -6.53 -0.18 4.47
N ALA A 15 -7.76 -0.44 4.02
CA ALA A 15 -8.68 0.64 3.66
C ALA A 15 -9.09 1.48 4.87
N GLY A 16 -9.43 0.83 6.00
CA GLY A 16 -9.69 1.51 7.26
C GLY A 16 -8.49 2.33 7.75
N TRP A 17 -7.28 1.79 7.66
CA TRP A 17 -6.04 2.52 7.97
C TRP A 17 -5.88 3.77 7.10
N TYR A 18 -6.01 3.63 5.78
CA TYR A 18 -5.86 4.73 4.84
C TYR A 18 -6.89 5.82 5.09
N THR A 19 -8.19 5.47 5.08
CA THR A 19 -9.29 6.42 5.22
C THR A 19 -9.25 7.15 6.56
N ARG A 20 -9.01 6.44 7.67
CA ARG A 20 -8.89 7.06 9.00
C ARG A 20 -7.77 8.09 9.09
N LEU A 21 -6.65 7.84 8.41
CA LEU A 21 -5.52 8.78 8.38
C LEU A 21 -5.79 9.94 7.41
N ALA A 22 -6.32 9.64 6.22
CA ALA A 22 -6.65 10.62 5.21
C ALA A 22 -7.72 11.61 5.65
N ASP A 23 -8.76 11.14 6.35
CA ASP A 23 -9.90 11.94 6.77
C ASP A 23 -9.69 12.61 8.14
N ASN A 24 -8.50 12.53 8.74
CA ASN A 24 -8.24 13.13 10.04
C ASN A 24 -8.25 14.67 9.94
N PRO A 25 -9.27 15.36 10.50
CA PRO A 25 -9.44 16.79 10.31
C PRO A 25 -8.51 17.63 11.20
N CYS A 26 -7.74 17.01 12.12
CA CYS A 26 -6.95 17.74 13.12
C CYS A 26 -5.62 18.25 12.55
N PRO A 27 -5.43 19.56 12.32
CA PRO A 27 -4.23 20.10 11.66
C PRO A 27 -2.96 19.95 12.52
N ARG A 28 -3.11 19.94 13.85
CA ARG A 28 -1.98 19.90 14.81
C ARG A 28 -1.39 18.49 15.00
N ARG A 29 -2.07 17.45 14.52
CA ARG A 29 -1.67 16.04 14.66
C ARG A 29 -1.86 15.27 13.35
N ASN A 30 -1.72 15.98 12.23
CA ASN A 30 -1.91 15.41 10.91
C ASN A 30 -0.68 14.55 10.50
N HIS A 31 -0.54 13.40 11.17
CA HIS A 31 0.48 12.39 10.86
C HIS A 31 0.37 11.91 9.42
N TRP A 32 -0.82 12.01 8.80
CA TRP A 32 -1.03 11.67 7.41
C TRP A 32 -0.30 12.64 6.47
N GLN A 33 -0.43 13.95 6.69
CA GLN A 33 0.33 14.94 5.92
C GLN A 33 1.84 14.72 6.05
N THR A 34 2.31 14.41 7.26
CA THR A 34 3.73 14.08 7.48
C THR A 34 4.13 12.80 6.74
N LYS A 35 3.31 11.76 6.76
CA LYS A 35 3.54 10.53 6.00
C LYS A 35 3.59 10.80 4.49
N ILE A 36 2.66 11.58 3.95
CA ILE A 36 2.64 11.99 2.53
C ILE A 36 3.97 12.64 2.13
N ILE A 37 4.48 13.59 2.91
CA ILE A 37 5.78 14.25 2.62
C ILE A 37 6.91 13.22 2.45
N TYR A 38 6.93 12.17 3.27
CA TYR A 38 7.94 11.12 3.17
C TYR A 38 7.65 10.13 2.04
N TYR A 39 6.38 9.85 1.73
CA TYR A 39 5.98 9.02 0.58
C TYR A 39 6.36 9.69 -0.74
N GLU A 40 6.09 10.99 -0.89
CA GLU A 40 6.50 11.81 -2.04
C GLU A 40 8.02 11.79 -2.19
N ALA A 41 8.77 12.04 -1.10
CA ALA A 41 10.22 11.98 -1.12
C ALA A 41 10.77 10.62 -1.56
N VAL A 42 10.15 9.50 -1.14
CA VAL A 42 10.53 8.16 -1.58
C VAL A 42 10.23 7.96 -3.07
N ALA A 43 9.03 8.32 -3.52
CA ALA A 43 8.62 8.18 -4.92
C ALA A 43 9.54 8.97 -5.85
N GLU A 44 9.84 10.22 -5.52
CA GLU A 44 10.74 11.09 -6.28
C GLU A 44 12.19 10.56 -6.32
N LEU A 45 12.72 10.12 -5.16
CA LEU A 45 14.08 9.60 -5.10
C LEU A 45 14.24 8.31 -5.90
N LEU A 46 13.25 7.40 -5.86
CA LEU A 46 13.26 6.18 -6.65
C LEU A 46 13.13 6.47 -8.15
N ALA A 47 12.26 7.41 -8.53
CA ALA A 47 12.10 7.81 -9.93
C ALA A 47 13.36 8.48 -10.49
N GLY A 48 13.99 9.37 -9.71
CA GLY A 48 15.15 10.14 -10.18
C GLY A 48 16.49 9.38 -10.09
N ARG A 49 16.61 8.38 -9.20
CA ARG A 49 17.87 7.65 -8.95
C ARG A 49 17.62 6.19 -8.59
N PRO A 50 17.05 5.38 -9.49
CA PRO A 50 16.63 4.00 -9.19
C PRO A 50 17.78 3.09 -8.73
N GLU A 51 19.00 3.33 -9.21
CA GLU A 51 20.19 2.53 -8.87
C GLU A 51 20.83 2.89 -7.51
N ARG A 52 20.38 3.97 -6.85
CA ARG A 52 20.94 4.38 -5.57
C ARG A 52 20.08 3.85 -4.42
N PRO A 53 20.67 3.11 -3.47
CA PRO A 53 19.96 2.71 -2.26
C PRO A 53 19.39 3.93 -1.53
N LEU A 54 18.10 3.86 -1.20
CA LEU A 54 17.47 4.82 -0.32
C LEU A 54 18.05 4.69 1.09
N THR A 55 18.32 5.83 1.73
CA THR A 55 18.66 5.89 3.14
C THR A 55 17.74 6.86 3.84
N TRP A 56 17.57 6.71 5.15
CA TRP A 56 16.81 7.69 5.93
C TRP A 56 17.37 9.12 5.75
N LYS A 57 18.69 9.28 5.58
CA LYS A 57 19.34 10.60 5.37
C LYS A 57 18.91 11.23 4.05
N THR A 58 18.91 10.46 2.98
CA THR A 58 18.51 10.96 1.65
C THR A 58 17.03 11.32 1.62
N ILE A 59 16.19 10.50 2.27
CA ILE A 59 14.74 10.75 2.38
C ILE A 59 14.46 12.02 3.19
N VAL A 60 15.05 12.15 4.38
CA VAL A 60 14.93 13.36 5.22
C VAL A 60 15.42 14.61 4.49
N GLY A 61 16.48 14.50 3.68
CA GLY A 61 16.99 15.59 2.87
C GLY A 61 16.06 16.01 1.72
N ALA A 62 15.28 15.07 1.18
CA ALA A 62 14.31 15.32 0.11
C ALA A 62 12.96 15.84 0.62
N ALA A 63 12.53 15.44 1.82
CA ALA A 63 11.27 15.86 2.44
C ALA A 63 11.11 17.39 2.54
N ARG A 64 9.91 17.90 2.18
CA ARG A 64 9.55 19.34 2.17
C ARG A 64 8.29 19.64 3.00
N PRO A 65 8.28 20.69 3.86
CA PRO A 65 9.43 21.48 4.30
C PRO A 65 10.45 20.59 5.03
N ARG A 66 11.72 21.01 5.04
CA ARG A 66 12.90 20.20 5.43
C ARG A 66 12.57 19.20 6.55
N GLY A 67 12.63 17.91 6.23
CA GLY A 67 12.42 16.86 7.21
C GLY A 67 13.49 16.85 8.32
N CYS A 68 13.22 16.11 9.39
CA CYS A 68 14.21 15.85 10.43
C CYS A 68 14.17 14.38 10.86
N ARG A 69 15.26 13.94 11.49
CA ARG A 69 15.43 12.53 11.90
C ARG A 69 14.34 12.08 12.87
N SER A 70 14.00 12.90 13.88
CA SER A 70 13.00 12.51 14.89
C SER A 70 11.63 12.30 14.26
N THR A 71 11.19 13.21 13.39
CA THR A 71 9.91 13.08 12.67
C THR A 71 9.92 11.88 11.73
N PHE A 72 11.03 11.58 11.05
CA PHE A 72 11.13 10.37 10.22
C PHE A 72 10.86 9.11 11.04
N TYR A 73 11.51 8.93 12.20
CA TYR A 73 11.29 7.75 13.05
C TYR A 73 9.96 7.78 13.83
N GLU A 74 9.29 8.94 13.93
CA GLU A 74 7.94 9.03 14.49
C GLU A 74 6.89 8.42 13.56
N VAL A 75 7.10 8.51 12.23
CA VAL A 75 6.12 8.09 11.22
C VAL A 75 6.55 6.88 10.39
N THR A 76 7.77 6.37 10.58
CA THR A 76 8.32 5.20 9.86
C THR A 76 8.97 4.17 10.79
N GLY A 77 8.88 2.90 10.41
CA GLY A 77 9.43 1.77 11.16
C GLY A 77 8.45 1.14 12.17
N VAL A 78 8.95 0.12 12.89
CA VAL A 78 8.14 -0.77 13.74
C VAL A 78 7.40 -0.05 14.87
N ARG A 79 7.96 1.06 15.38
CA ARG A 79 7.37 1.86 16.46
C ARG A 79 6.69 3.14 15.95
N ALA A 80 6.52 3.28 14.64
CA ALA A 80 5.85 4.44 14.08
C ALA A 80 4.41 4.54 14.56
N ARG A 81 3.97 5.77 14.79
CA ARG A 81 2.56 6.03 15.05
C ARG A 81 1.74 5.71 13.81
N HIS A 82 0.68 4.94 14.01
CA HIS A 82 -0.26 4.55 12.95
C HIS A 82 0.43 3.84 11.77
N ALA A 83 1.41 2.97 12.07
CA ALA A 83 1.98 2.07 11.07
C ALA A 83 0.91 1.12 10.52
N MET A 84 0.90 0.90 9.20
CA MET A 84 -0.07 0.00 8.55
C MET A 84 -0.02 -1.41 9.15
N VAL A 85 1.19 -1.92 9.37
CA VAL A 85 1.42 -3.24 10.00
C VAL A 85 0.84 -3.31 11.43
N GLY A 86 0.88 -2.21 12.18
CA GLY A 86 0.29 -2.15 13.51
C GLY A 86 -1.23 -2.32 13.49
N GLU A 87 -1.91 -1.73 12.51
CA GLU A 87 -3.37 -1.90 12.34
C GLU A 87 -3.73 -3.33 11.91
N LEU A 88 -2.94 -3.95 11.03
CA LEU A 88 -3.12 -5.35 10.63
C LEU A 88 -2.98 -6.30 11.82
N ILE A 89 -1.99 -6.06 12.70
CA ILE A 89 -1.81 -6.84 13.93
C ILE A 89 -2.98 -6.64 14.89
N ALA A 90 -3.45 -5.39 15.04
CA ALA A 90 -4.55 -5.06 15.94
C ALA A 90 -5.90 -5.64 15.49
N GLU A 91 -6.15 -5.76 14.18
CA GLU A 91 -7.36 -6.38 13.66
C GLU A 91 -7.41 -7.89 13.94
N GLY A 92 -6.26 -8.57 13.91
CA GLY A 92 -6.09 -9.90 14.50
C GLY A 92 -6.69 -11.07 13.74
N SER A 93 -7.36 -10.88 12.59
CA SER A 93 -7.79 -11.99 11.75
C SER A 93 -6.58 -12.72 11.16
N MET A 94 -6.74 -14.01 10.86
CA MET A 94 -5.67 -14.82 10.26
C MET A 94 -5.12 -14.17 8.98
N ARG A 95 -5.98 -13.62 8.12
CA ARG A 95 -5.58 -12.90 6.90
C ARG A 95 -4.72 -11.69 7.23
N SER A 96 -5.15 -10.83 8.15
CA SER A 96 -4.41 -9.62 8.51
C SER A 96 -3.08 -9.94 9.16
N ILE A 97 -3.02 -10.97 10.01
CA ILE A 97 -1.76 -11.45 10.60
C ILE A 97 -0.81 -12.00 9.54
N GLU A 98 -1.30 -12.77 8.56
CA GLU A 98 -0.46 -13.24 7.44
C GLU A 98 0.11 -12.07 6.63
N ILE A 99 -0.70 -11.05 6.33
CA ILE A 99 -0.24 -9.84 5.64
C ILE A 99 0.78 -9.11 6.53
N ALA A 100 0.50 -8.90 7.81
CA ALA A 100 1.42 -8.25 8.75
C ALA A 100 2.78 -8.96 8.78
N MET A 101 2.81 -10.29 8.88
CA MET A 101 4.05 -11.06 8.87
C MET A 101 4.86 -10.89 7.57
N ARG A 102 4.20 -10.67 6.44
CA ARG A 102 4.88 -10.43 5.16
C ARG A 102 5.40 -9.00 5.03
N TYR A 103 4.66 -8.02 5.54
CA TYR A 103 4.97 -6.60 5.40
C TYR A 103 5.70 -5.98 6.61
N GLN A 104 5.89 -6.74 7.69
CA GLN A 104 6.71 -6.32 8.81
C GLN A 104 8.19 -6.30 8.39
N ARG A 105 8.82 -5.13 8.50
CA ARG A 105 10.24 -4.92 8.18
C ARG A 105 11.02 -4.47 9.40
N PRO A 106 12.26 -4.95 9.58
CA PRO A 106 13.16 -4.38 10.58
C PRO A 106 13.70 -3.01 10.15
N ASP A 107 13.86 -2.78 8.84
CA ASP A 107 14.34 -1.51 8.28
C ASP A 107 13.17 -0.51 8.09
N PRO A 108 13.21 0.67 8.74
CA PRO A 108 12.23 1.73 8.55
C PRO A 108 12.10 2.24 7.11
N VAL A 109 13.18 2.21 6.33
CA VAL A 109 13.17 2.64 4.92
C VAL A 109 12.37 1.64 4.08
N GLU A 110 12.61 0.34 4.25
CA GLU A 110 11.83 -0.69 3.56
C GLU A 110 10.34 -0.61 3.94
N GLN A 111 10.04 -0.38 5.22
CA GLN A 111 8.66 -0.22 5.69
C GLN A 111 7.99 1.02 5.07
N LEU A 112 8.71 2.14 5.00
CA LEU A 112 8.20 3.36 4.37
C LEU A 112 7.93 3.13 2.88
N ILE A 113 8.79 2.39 2.16
CA ILE A 113 8.56 2.03 0.76
C ILE A 113 7.27 1.21 0.62
N ASP A 114 7.05 0.20 1.47
CA ASP A 114 5.85 -0.64 1.42
C ASP A 114 4.57 0.20 1.67
N GLU A 115 4.59 1.16 2.61
CA GLU A 115 3.47 2.10 2.82
C GLU A 115 3.31 3.11 1.66
N THR A 116 4.41 3.56 1.04
CA THR A 116 4.41 4.43 -0.15
C THR A 116 3.75 3.76 -1.35
N LYS A 117 3.97 2.45 -1.52
CA LYS A 117 3.27 1.66 -2.54
C LYS A 117 1.77 1.66 -2.32
N VAL A 118 1.30 1.50 -1.08
CA VAL A 118 -0.13 1.58 -0.76
C VAL A 118 -0.70 2.95 -1.07
N TRP A 119 -0.01 4.01 -0.66
CA TRP A 119 -0.43 5.39 -0.92
C TRP A 119 -0.52 5.71 -2.42
N SER A 120 0.54 5.44 -3.18
CA SER A 120 0.57 5.72 -4.63
C SER A 120 -0.37 4.83 -5.45
N PHE A 121 -0.65 3.60 -4.99
CA PHE A 121 -1.60 2.71 -5.64
C PHE A 121 -3.07 3.06 -5.32
N TRP A 122 -3.33 3.85 -4.27
CA TRP A 122 -4.67 4.11 -3.77
C TRP A 122 -5.65 4.63 -4.83
N PRO A 123 -5.31 5.60 -5.71
CA PRO A 123 -6.23 6.06 -6.76
C PRO A 123 -6.63 4.95 -7.74
N TYR A 124 -5.70 4.05 -8.09
CA TYR A 124 -5.96 2.91 -8.98
C TYR A 124 -6.88 1.89 -8.30
N ARG A 125 -6.68 1.66 -6.99
CA ARG A 125 -7.55 0.82 -6.17
C ARG A 125 -8.97 1.40 -6.10
N GLN A 126 -9.11 2.70 -5.91
CA GLN A 126 -10.42 3.36 -5.86
C GLN A 126 -11.17 3.18 -7.18
N HIS A 127 -10.51 3.46 -8.31
CA HIS A 127 -11.11 3.28 -9.63
C HIS A 127 -11.54 1.82 -9.89
N PHE A 128 -10.69 0.86 -9.50
CA PHE A 128 -11.03 -0.57 -9.53
C PHE A 128 -12.26 -0.89 -8.67
N ALA A 129 -12.30 -0.42 -7.43
CA ALA A 129 -13.40 -0.71 -6.50
C ALA A 129 -14.72 -0.08 -6.96
N GLU A 130 -14.68 1.12 -7.55
CA GLU A 130 -15.84 1.79 -8.14
C GLU A 130 -16.41 1.01 -9.34
N ARG A 131 -15.55 0.58 -10.27
CA ARG A 131 -15.96 -0.28 -11.39
C ARG A 131 -16.53 -1.62 -10.94
N ALA A 132 -15.99 -2.17 -9.85
CA ALA A 132 -16.52 -3.40 -9.29
C ALA A 132 -17.92 -3.21 -8.68
N ARG A 133 -18.25 -2.02 -8.15
CA ARG A 133 -19.58 -1.68 -7.57
C ARG A 133 -20.65 -1.47 -8.63
N ASP A 134 -20.26 -0.90 -9.76
CA ASP A 134 -21.15 -0.66 -10.90
C ASP A 134 -20.67 -1.46 -12.12
N PRO A 135 -20.91 -2.78 -12.15
CA PRO A 135 -20.44 -3.63 -13.24
C PRO A 135 -21.03 -3.26 -14.62
N GLY A 136 -22.07 -2.40 -14.68
CA GLY A 136 -22.85 -2.18 -15.89
C GLY A 136 -23.32 -3.49 -16.53
N ASP A 137 -23.53 -3.47 -17.85
CA ASP A 137 -23.83 -4.67 -18.67
C ASP A 137 -22.58 -5.55 -18.94
N SER A 138 -21.40 -5.22 -18.39
CA SER A 138 -20.16 -5.94 -18.67
C SER A 138 -19.82 -6.93 -17.54
N PRO A 139 -19.93 -8.25 -17.78
CA PRO A 139 -19.65 -9.29 -16.78
C PRO A 139 -18.13 -9.53 -16.60
N GLU A 140 -17.30 -8.49 -16.75
CA GLU A 140 -15.85 -8.66 -16.68
C GLU A 140 -15.43 -9.16 -15.29
N PRO A 141 -14.57 -10.18 -15.17
CA PRO A 141 -14.26 -10.73 -13.87
C PRO A 141 -13.42 -9.73 -13.06
N VAL A 142 -13.77 -9.54 -11.78
CA VAL A 142 -13.13 -8.59 -10.86
C VAL A 142 -11.61 -8.84 -10.67
N LEU A 143 -11.15 -10.08 -10.89
CA LEU A 143 -9.74 -10.46 -10.78
C LEU A 143 -8.85 -9.85 -11.89
N PRO A 144 -9.16 -9.97 -13.19
CA PRO A 144 -8.56 -9.20 -14.27
C PRO A 144 -8.47 -7.70 -13.99
N SER A 145 -9.53 -7.06 -13.48
CA SER A 145 -9.53 -5.62 -13.22
C SER A 145 -8.55 -5.21 -12.12
N LEU A 146 -8.35 -6.04 -11.08
CA LEU A 146 -7.30 -5.80 -10.08
C LEU A 146 -5.89 -5.91 -10.70
N ARG A 147 -5.69 -6.90 -11.59
CA ARG A 147 -4.43 -7.05 -12.32
C ARG A 147 -4.14 -5.84 -13.20
N GLU A 148 -5.13 -5.35 -13.93
CA GLU A 148 -5.02 -4.15 -14.78
C GLU A 148 -4.70 -2.91 -13.97
N ALA A 149 -5.39 -2.68 -12.85
CA ALA A 149 -5.09 -1.57 -11.95
C ALA A 149 -3.64 -1.64 -11.45
N LEU A 150 -3.17 -2.83 -11.06
CA LEU A 150 -1.80 -3.03 -10.61
C LEU A 150 -0.76 -2.77 -11.71
N LEU A 151 -1.02 -3.23 -12.93
CA LEU A 151 -0.15 -2.99 -14.08
C LEU A 151 -0.14 -1.52 -14.51
N ALA A 152 -1.29 -0.84 -14.49
CA ALA A 152 -1.40 0.58 -14.78
C ALA A 152 -0.58 1.42 -13.78
N TRP A 153 -0.69 1.12 -12.49
CA TRP A 153 0.15 1.74 -11.46
C TRP A 153 1.64 1.45 -11.67
N ALA A 154 1.99 0.20 -11.95
CA ALA A 154 3.38 -0.19 -12.15
C ALA A 154 4.01 0.48 -13.38
N GLY A 155 3.24 0.69 -14.45
CA GLY A 155 3.68 1.41 -15.64
C GLY A 155 4.00 2.88 -15.38
N LEU A 156 3.24 3.54 -14.49
CA LEU A 156 3.47 4.93 -14.10
C LEU A 156 4.52 5.08 -12.97
N HIS A 157 4.73 4.04 -12.17
CA HIS A 157 5.66 4.04 -11.04
C HIS A 157 6.65 2.85 -11.07
N PRO A 158 7.42 2.64 -12.16
CA PRO A 158 8.20 1.40 -12.36
C PRO A 158 9.28 1.18 -11.29
N ALA A 159 9.99 2.22 -10.88
CA ALA A 159 11.02 2.12 -9.84
C ALA A 159 10.42 1.78 -8.46
N LEU A 160 9.26 2.36 -8.13
CA LEU A 160 8.55 2.06 -6.89
C LEU A 160 7.91 0.66 -6.92
N ALA A 161 7.41 0.23 -8.07
CA ALA A 161 6.94 -1.13 -8.28
C ALA A 161 8.07 -2.14 -8.06
N ALA A 162 9.26 -1.91 -8.62
CA ALA A 162 10.43 -2.77 -8.48
C ALA A 162 11.04 -2.80 -7.06
N ALA A 163 10.91 -1.72 -6.29
CA ALA A 163 11.46 -1.62 -4.94
C ALA A 163 10.99 -2.76 -4.04
N ASN A 164 11.79 -3.14 -3.03
CA ASN A 164 11.49 -4.28 -2.15
C ASN A 164 11.21 -5.59 -2.90
N SER A 165 11.97 -5.88 -3.97
CA SER A 165 11.89 -7.11 -4.77
C SER A 165 10.56 -7.35 -5.47
N TYR A 166 9.98 -6.29 -6.05
CA TYR A 166 8.69 -6.32 -6.75
C TYR A 166 7.48 -6.67 -5.87
N ARG A 167 7.60 -6.53 -4.54
CA ARG A 167 6.47 -6.77 -3.65
C ARG A 167 5.31 -5.82 -3.97
N PRO A 168 4.07 -6.30 -4.11
CA PRO A 168 2.91 -5.47 -4.44
C PRO A 168 2.51 -4.54 -3.29
N PRO A 169 1.67 -3.52 -3.54
CA PRO A 169 0.97 -2.79 -2.49
C PRO A 169 0.17 -3.76 -1.60
N ALA A 170 0.30 -3.63 -0.27
CA ALA A 170 -0.34 -4.55 0.67
C ALA A 170 -1.87 -4.58 0.54
N CYS A 171 -2.50 -3.46 0.20
CA CYS A 171 -3.93 -3.40 -0.07
C CYS A 171 -4.35 -4.28 -1.24
N ALA A 172 -3.55 -4.39 -2.31
CA ALA A 172 -3.85 -5.28 -3.43
C ALA A 172 -3.79 -6.76 -3.03
N VAL A 173 -2.90 -7.12 -2.10
CA VAL A 173 -2.83 -8.48 -1.52
C VAL A 173 -4.08 -8.77 -0.69
N GLU A 174 -4.51 -7.81 0.13
CA GLU A 174 -5.72 -7.93 0.94
C GLU A 174 -6.97 -8.07 0.06
N ASP A 175 -7.08 -7.23 -0.98
CA ASP A 175 -8.17 -7.26 -1.95
C ASP A 175 -8.21 -8.60 -2.69
N LEU A 176 -7.08 -9.10 -3.19
CA LEU A 176 -7.02 -10.39 -3.87
C LEU A 176 -7.43 -11.55 -2.95
N ALA A 177 -6.97 -11.56 -1.70
CA ALA A 177 -7.37 -12.58 -0.72
C ALA A 177 -8.88 -12.52 -0.41
N LEU A 178 -9.45 -11.31 -0.33
CA LEU A 178 -10.88 -11.08 -0.14
C LEU A 178 -11.73 -11.51 -1.34
N LEU A 179 -11.30 -11.21 -2.57
CA LEU A 179 -11.97 -11.64 -3.81
C LEU A 179 -12.06 -13.16 -3.91
N HIS A 180 -11.05 -13.86 -3.38
CA HIS A 180 -11.05 -15.32 -3.25
C HIS A 180 -11.82 -15.85 -2.03
N ARG A 181 -12.57 -15.00 -1.32
CA ARG A 181 -13.35 -15.32 -0.11
C ARG A 181 -12.52 -16.02 0.96
N GLY A 182 -11.26 -15.60 1.13
CA GLY A 182 -10.33 -16.20 2.09
C GLY A 182 -9.78 -17.58 1.69
N ARG A 183 -10.15 -18.13 0.52
CA ARG A 183 -9.60 -19.42 0.03
C ARG A 183 -8.18 -19.29 -0.50
N LEU A 184 -7.72 -18.07 -0.76
CA LEU A 184 -6.35 -17.76 -1.13
C LEU A 184 -5.63 -17.15 0.07
N ALA A 185 -4.64 -17.88 0.60
CA ALA A 185 -3.77 -17.36 1.66
C ALA A 185 -3.05 -16.08 1.18
N ALA A 186 -2.84 -15.12 2.09
CA ALA A 186 -2.24 -13.83 1.74
C ALA A 186 -0.83 -13.99 1.16
N THR A 187 -0.11 -15.02 1.62
CA THR A 187 1.22 -15.38 1.11
C THR A 187 1.20 -15.77 -0.37
N ARG A 188 0.18 -16.53 -0.81
CA ARG A 188 -0.01 -16.91 -2.21
C ARG A 188 -0.52 -15.75 -3.05
N ALA A 189 -1.38 -14.90 -2.48
CA ALA A 189 -1.83 -13.67 -3.12
C ALA A 189 -0.65 -12.72 -3.41
N GLU A 190 0.22 -12.50 -2.43
CA GLU A 190 1.44 -11.71 -2.59
C GLU A 190 2.34 -12.29 -3.68
N SER A 191 2.64 -13.59 -3.65
CA SER A 191 3.52 -14.21 -4.65
C SER A 191 2.97 -14.07 -6.08
N ARG A 192 1.66 -14.25 -6.29
CA ARG A 192 1.02 -14.07 -7.61
C ARG A 192 1.13 -12.64 -8.11
N LEU A 193 0.87 -11.65 -7.25
CA LEU A 193 0.95 -10.24 -7.63
C LEU A 193 2.40 -9.79 -7.84
N THR A 194 3.35 -10.34 -7.06
CA THR A 194 4.79 -10.16 -7.29
C THR A 194 5.20 -10.69 -8.67
N GLU A 195 4.69 -11.85 -9.09
CA GLU A 195 4.93 -12.36 -10.45
C GLU A 195 4.35 -11.45 -11.53
N VAL A 196 3.14 -10.91 -11.33
CA VAL A 196 2.55 -9.92 -12.25
C VAL A 196 3.48 -8.71 -12.42
N LEU A 197 3.98 -8.15 -11.32
CA LEU A 197 4.87 -6.99 -11.35
C LEU A 197 6.23 -7.27 -11.99
N ARG A 198 6.80 -8.48 -11.80
CA ARG A 198 8.07 -8.86 -12.42
C ARG A 198 7.99 -8.98 -13.95
N HIS A 199 6.84 -9.37 -14.47
CA HIS A 199 6.60 -9.56 -15.90
C HIS A 199 5.95 -8.36 -16.59
N ALA A 200 5.74 -7.24 -15.89
CA ALA A 200 5.13 -6.02 -16.41
C ALA A 200 6.06 -5.22 -17.37
N ARG A 201 7.00 -5.89 -18.05
CA ARG A 201 8.01 -5.26 -18.93
C ARG A 201 7.47 -5.01 -20.32
#